data_AF-A0A9Q0AI92-F1
#
_entry.id   AF-A0A9Q0AI92-F1
#
_cell.length_a   1.000
_cell.length_b   1.000
_cell.length_c   1.000
_cell.angle_alpha   90.00
_cell.angle_beta   90.00
_cell.angle_gamma   90.00
#
_symmetry.space_group_name_H-M   'P 1'
#
loop_
_entity.id
_entity.type
_entity.pdbx_description
1 polymer ?
#
loop_
_entity_poly.entity_id
_entity_poly.type
_entity_poly.pdbx_seq_one_letter_code
_entity_poly.pdbx_strand_id
1 'polypeptide(L)'
;MADEPPGLTEIQGVPPEQGMYGIADRAAWELVCSSEQMYRPPRKHPTNSLKFEKTKYKAMESKSFFNLPQAASFNGNEETAFFGAPRKYTRETNWKTFKEQSMSKQSLLDVFAGTIPVLRQKEFLSRQECARMVDVLESHKIASTTLSTYGLEWDVSEAYSLQDRWKNELGIDIVHRIIQSLQRATGMAVRRAREADQDYFAGVIRAIDSGIQIHTDYAPFEGKGWEIGRIVAQMSWNILLNPVPGGDTFVFDRQWQAPQDDLSWRKDFPKYAYDPRMVEGCVFKVVKPTPGDLYWFNPRWAQSYCHNAQPRY
;
A
#
# COMPACT_ATOMS: atom_id res chain seq x y z
N MET A 1 -32.63 -8.63 66.82
CA MET A 1 -31.83 -7.65 67.59
C MET A 1 -30.49 -7.60 66.86
N ALA A 2 -30.33 -6.79 65.81
CA ALA A 2 -30.18 -5.32 65.84
C ALA A 2 -29.08 -4.93 66.86
N ASP A 3 -27.86 -4.65 66.39
CA ASP A 3 -27.36 -3.28 66.31
C ASP A 3 -25.94 -3.18 65.72
N GLU A 4 -25.74 -2.08 65.01
CA GLU A 4 -24.58 -1.67 64.20
C GLU A 4 -23.33 -1.30 65.03
N PRO A 5 -22.12 -1.27 64.41
CA PRO A 5 -21.02 -0.45 64.89
C PRO A 5 -20.93 0.90 64.14
N PRO A 6 -20.57 2.01 64.83
CA PRO A 6 -20.49 3.33 64.22
C PRO A 6 -19.10 3.66 63.69
N GLY A 7 -19.07 4.58 62.72
CA GLY A 7 -18.11 5.70 62.75
C GLY A 7 -17.00 5.71 61.70
N LEU A 8 -17.34 6.15 60.49
CA LEU A 8 -16.41 6.79 59.55
C LEU A 8 -15.81 8.07 60.17
N THR A 9 -14.50 8.26 60.03
CA THR A 9 -13.88 9.58 60.10
C THR A 9 -13.18 9.87 58.79
N GLU A 10 -13.69 10.88 58.11
CA GLU A 10 -13.16 11.53 56.91
C GLU A 10 -12.02 12.48 57.32
N ILE A 11 -10.86 12.41 56.65
CA ILE A 11 -9.95 13.56 56.55
C ILE A 11 -9.63 13.76 55.08
N GLN A 12 -10.06 14.92 54.58
CA GLN A 12 -9.75 15.53 53.29
C GLN A 12 -8.36 16.21 53.33
N GLY A 13 -7.62 16.21 52.20
CA GLY A 13 -6.55 17.20 51.94
C GLY A 13 -5.27 16.78 51.17
N VAL A 14 -5.37 16.27 49.92
CA VAL A 14 -4.93 16.86 48.62
C VAL A 14 -3.71 17.86 48.62
N PRO A 15 -2.76 17.98 47.62
CA PRO A 15 -2.63 17.45 46.22
C PRO A 15 -1.15 17.02 45.81
N PRO A 16 -0.62 17.20 44.56
CA PRO A 16 -0.27 16.07 43.65
C PRO A 16 1.14 16.12 43.00
N GLU A 17 1.85 15.01 42.87
CA GLU A 17 2.98 14.89 41.92
C GLU A 17 2.87 13.53 41.21
N GLN A 18 2.37 13.51 39.97
CA GLN A 18 3.15 13.55 38.73
C GLN A 18 4.11 12.35 38.54
N GLY A 19 3.67 11.44 37.67
CA GLY A 19 4.51 11.00 36.55
C GLY A 19 5.26 9.67 36.69
N MET A 20 4.65 8.59 36.22
CA MET A 20 5.17 7.93 35.01
C MET A 20 4.12 6.98 34.41
N TYR A 21 3.88 7.22 33.13
CA TYR A 21 2.92 6.53 32.29
C TYR A 21 3.26 5.05 32.11
N GLY A 22 2.36 4.18 32.58
CA GLY A 22 2.14 2.89 31.96
C GLY A 22 1.41 3.09 30.62
N ILE A 23 2.13 2.92 29.51
CA ILE A 23 1.54 2.65 28.20
C ILE A 23 2.12 1.32 27.75
N ALA A 24 1.59 0.25 28.33
CA ALA A 24 1.70 -1.10 27.80
C ALA A 24 0.30 -1.54 27.38
N ASP A 25 0.24 -2.20 26.23
CA ASP A 25 -0.90 -2.98 25.74
C ASP A 25 -2.14 -2.21 25.27
N ARG A 26 -2.04 -1.63 24.07
CA ARG A 26 -3.13 -1.58 23.07
C ARG A 26 -2.62 -1.04 21.73
N ALA A 27 -1.88 -1.87 20.99
CA ALA A 27 -1.75 -1.67 19.56
C ALA A 27 -2.61 -2.74 18.87
N ALA A 28 -3.72 -2.32 18.28
CA ALA A 28 -4.50 -3.14 17.36
C ALA A 28 -3.88 -2.98 15.96
N TRP A 29 -3.56 -4.10 15.29
CA TRP A 29 -3.15 -4.05 13.89
C TRP A 29 -4.38 -4.22 13.01
N GLU A 30 -4.59 -3.26 12.13
CA GLU A 30 -5.64 -3.28 11.12
C GLU A 30 -5.01 -3.43 9.74
N LEU A 31 -5.47 -4.43 8.99
CA LEU A 31 -5.08 -4.61 7.60
C LEU A 31 -5.88 -3.60 6.75
N VAL A 32 -5.19 -2.60 6.18
CA VAL A 32 -5.79 -1.63 5.27
C VAL A 32 -5.19 -1.85 3.89
N CYS A 33 -6.05 -2.16 2.92
CA CYS A 33 -5.69 -2.18 1.50
C CYS A 33 -5.64 -0.72 1.00
N SER A 34 -4.75 -0.43 0.03
CA SER A 34 -4.51 0.92 -0.53
C SER A 34 -5.79 1.77 -0.64
N SER A 35 -5.66 3.03 -0.22
CA SER A 35 -6.75 3.98 0.02
C SER A 35 -7.49 4.45 -1.25
N GLU A 36 -7.02 4.06 -2.44
CA GLU A 36 -7.62 4.38 -3.74
C GLU A 36 -9.04 3.81 -3.95
N GLN A 37 -9.57 2.97 -3.04
CA GLN A 37 -10.84 2.24 -3.24
C GLN A 37 -11.84 2.34 -2.08
N MET A 38 -11.79 3.45 -1.34
CA MET A 38 -12.71 3.71 -0.24
C MET A 38 -14.13 4.05 -0.75
N TYR A 39 -15.01 3.05 -0.85
CA TYR A 39 -16.45 3.26 -1.11
C TYR A 39 -17.15 3.78 0.16
N ARG A 40 -17.83 4.93 0.04
CA ARG A 40 -18.70 5.45 1.09
C ARG A 40 -20.12 4.92 0.86
N PRO A 41 -20.74 4.17 1.79
CA PRO A 41 -22.14 3.82 1.65
C PRO A 41 -22.97 5.12 1.57
N PRO A 42 -23.89 5.23 0.60
CA PRO A 42 -24.59 6.49 0.34
C PRO A 42 -25.41 6.92 1.55
N ARG A 43 -25.18 8.15 2.02
CA ARG A 43 -26.17 8.85 2.86
C ARG A 43 -27.33 9.25 1.95
N LYS A 44 -28.54 8.77 2.25
CA LYS A 44 -29.77 9.11 1.53
C LYS A 44 -29.97 10.64 1.52
N HIS A 45 -29.64 11.28 0.41
CA HIS A 45 -30.00 12.67 0.12
C HIS A 45 -30.63 12.75 -1.28
N PRO A 46 -31.62 13.65 -1.49
CA PRO A 46 -32.37 13.74 -2.72
C PRO A 46 -31.53 14.35 -3.86
N THR A 47 -31.53 13.70 -5.01
CA THR A 47 -30.76 14.08 -6.20
C THR A 47 -31.53 15.05 -7.10
N ASN A 48 -30.91 16.21 -7.42
CA ASN A 48 -31.26 17.05 -8.57
C ASN A 48 -30.27 16.79 -9.71
N SER A 49 -30.77 16.52 -10.91
CA SER A 49 -29.98 16.21 -12.09
C SER A 49 -29.64 17.46 -12.90
N LEU A 50 -28.35 17.67 -13.21
CA LEU A 50 -27.85 18.65 -14.17
C LEU A 50 -27.14 17.91 -15.31
N LYS A 51 -27.50 18.25 -16.55
CA LYS A 51 -26.91 17.69 -17.78
C LYS A 51 -25.66 18.49 -18.15
N PHE A 52 -24.57 17.80 -18.50
CA PHE A 52 -23.37 18.42 -19.09
C PHE A 52 -22.98 17.73 -20.41
N GLU A 53 -22.53 18.53 -21.36
CA GLU A 53 -22.09 18.14 -22.70
C GLU A 53 -20.69 17.52 -22.72
N LYS A 54 -20.49 16.57 -23.66
CA LYS A 54 -19.24 15.82 -23.85
C LYS A 54 -18.25 16.60 -24.72
N THR A 55 -17.04 16.84 -24.21
CA THR A 55 -15.90 17.30 -25.03
C THR A 55 -15.03 16.10 -25.44
N LYS A 56 -14.63 16.04 -26.71
CA LYS A 56 -13.81 14.97 -27.29
C LYS A 56 -12.34 15.13 -26.89
N TYR A 57 -11.72 14.10 -26.34
CA TYR A 57 -10.28 14.03 -26.08
C TYR A 57 -9.52 13.41 -27.26
N LYS A 58 -8.39 14.01 -27.60
CA LYS A 58 -7.45 13.59 -28.65
C LYS A 58 -6.39 12.69 -28.03
N ALA A 59 -6.10 11.55 -28.66
CA ALA A 59 -5.08 10.61 -28.18
C ALA A 59 -3.69 11.29 -28.13
N MET A 60 -3.03 11.25 -26.97
CA MET A 60 -1.64 11.66 -26.81
C MET A 60 -0.73 10.45 -27.00
N GLU A 61 0.29 10.60 -27.85
CA GLU A 61 1.33 9.61 -28.07
C GLU A 61 2.22 9.45 -26.83
N SER A 62 2.42 8.20 -26.42
CA SER A 62 3.24 7.79 -25.27
C SER A 62 4.73 7.96 -25.57
N LYS A 63 5.37 8.98 -24.96
CA LYS A 63 6.83 9.06 -24.87
C LYS A 63 7.29 8.30 -23.63
N SER A 64 8.23 7.36 -23.80
CA SER A 64 8.88 6.61 -22.73
C SER A 64 9.35 7.54 -21.59
N PHE A 65 8.96 7.21 -20.36
CA PHE A 65 9.11 8.04 -19.18
C PHE A 65 10.52 8.00 -18.57
N PHE A 66 11.37 7.10 -19.05
CA PHE A 66 12.78 6.99 -18.69
C PHE A 66 13.61 7.02 -19.97
N ASN A 67 14.12 8.18 -20.34
CA ASN A 67 15.24 8.28 -21.29
C ASN A 67 16.52 7.79 -20.57
N LEU A 68 16.56 6.51 -20.23
CA LEU A 68 17.84 5.85 -19.96
C LEU A 68 18.48 5.62 -21.33
N PRO A 69 19.69 6.15 -21.61
CA PRO A 69 20.36 5.87 -22.87
C PRO A 69 20.48 4.36 -23.02
N GLN A 70 19.96 3.85 -24.14
CA GLN A 70 20.12 2.47 -24.55
C GLN A 70 21.62 2.20 -24.55
N ALA A 71 22.07 1.22 -23.74
CA ALA A 71 23.47 0.87 -23.63
C ALA A 71 23.98 0.48 -25.02
N ALA A 72 24.62 1.43 -25.70
CA ALA A 72 25.31 1.17 -26.94
C ALA A 72 26.46 0.24 -26.62
N SER A 73 26.50 -0.91 -27.30
CA SER A 73 27.62 -1.83 -27.27
C SER A 73 28.87 -1.10 -27.80
N PHE A 74 29.69 -0.59 -26.89
CA PHE A 74 30.98 -0.02 -27.22
C PHE A 74 32.02 -1.13 -27.30
N ASN A 75 32.42 -1.46 -28.52
CA ASN A 75 33.67 -2.16 -28.78
C ASN A 75 34.84 -1.21 -28.46
N GLY A 76 35.83 -1.74 -27.73
CA GLY A 76 36.91 -0.97 -27.13
C GLY A 76 37.85 -0.28 -28.11
N ASN A 77 38.29 0.92 -27.74
CA ASN A 77 39.67 1.20 -27.34
C ASN A 77 39.79 2.70 -26.96
N GLU A 78 40.64 2.97 -25.97
CA GLU A 78 41.05 4.28 -25.45
C GLU A 78 40.11 4.97 -24.44
N GLU A 79 40.27 4.57 -23.17
CA GLU A 79 39.82 5.31 -21.98
C GLU A 79 40.70 6.56 -21.75
N THR A 80 40.30 7.70 -22.32
CA THR A 80 40.62 8.99 -21.72
C THR A 80 39.38 9.50 -21.00
N ALA A 81 39.41 9.41 -19.67
CA ALA A 81 38.32 9.73 -18.76
C ALA A 81 37.84 11.19 -18.90
N PHE A 82 36.80 11.40 -19.72
CA PHE A 82 36.02 12.64 -19.77
C PHE A 82 35.18 12.87 -18.50
N PHE A 83 35.00 11.81 -17.71
CA PHE A 83 34.42 11.88 -16.37
C PHE A 83 35.55 11.97 -15.36
N GLY A 84 35.73 13.15 -14.76
CA GLY A 84 36.62 13.32 -13.62
C GLY A 84 36.35 12.29 -12.52
N ALA A 85 37.32 12.15 -11.60
CA ALA A 85 37.28 11.15 -10.53
C ALA A 85 35.87 11.00 -9.94
N PRO A 86 35.34 9.76 -9.84
CA PRO A 86 33.98 9.53 -9.35
C PRO A 86 33.84 10.21 -7.99
N ARG A 87 33.08 11.31 -7.97
CA ARG A 87 32.70 11.97 -6.72
C ARG A 87 31.99 10.89 -5.91
N LYS A 88 32.56 10.54 -4.75
CA LYS A 88 31.87 9.72 -3.75
C LYS A 88 30.67 10.52 -3.26
N TYR A 89 29.57 10.42 -3.98
CA TYR A 89 28.28 10.88 -3.51
C TYR A 89 27.84 9.88 -2.46
N THR A 90 28.23 10.08 -1.21
CA THR A 90 27.58 9.41 -0.08
C THR A 90 26.17 9.99 -0.01
N ARG A 91 25.21 9.35 -0.68
CA ARG A 91 23.81 9.74 -0.55
C ARG A 91 23.35 9.35 0.84
N GLU A 92 22.83 10.31 1.60
CA GLU A 92 22.20 10.04 2.87
C GLU A 92 20.95 9.17 2.65
N THR A 93 20.77 8.17 3.52
CA THR A 93 19.63 7.27 3.51
C THR A 93 19.24 6.94 4.94
N ASN A 94 17.94 6.83 5.19
CA ASN A 94 17.40 6.34 6.45
C ASN A 94 17.51 4.81 6.56
N TRP A 95 17.86 4.12 5.47
CA TRP A 95 17.86 2.66 5.44
C TRP A 95 19.16 2.10 5.98
N LYS A 96 19.03 1.22 6.97
CA LYS A 96 20.16 0.44 7.48
C LYS A 96 20.57 -0.69 6.52
N THR A 97 19.73 -1.03 5.54
CA THR A 97 20.01 -2.08 4.54
C THR A 97 19.12 -1.98 3.30
N PHE A 98 19.65 -2.38 2.15
CA PHE A 98 18.90 -2.57 0.89
C PHE A 98 18.46 -4.03 0.67
N LYS A 99 18.88 -4.94 1.55
CA LYS A 99 18.52 -6.36 1.46
C LYS A 99 17.09 -6.54 1.93
N GLU A 100 16.32 -7.32 1.17
CA GLU A 100 14.98 -7.77 1.57
C GLU A 100 15.09 -8.51 2.91
N GLN A 101 14.20 -8.18 3.85
CA GLN A 101 14.16 -8.83 5.16
C GLN A 101 13.00 -9.82 5.21
N SER A 102 13.15 -10.91 5.96
CA SER A 102 12.04 -11.80 6.29
C SER A 102 11.08 -11.14 7.28
N MET A 103 9.85 -11.65 7.36
CA MET A 103 8.88 -11.16 8.33
C MET A 103 9.23 -11.58 9.76
N SER A 104 9.29 -10.60 10.65
CA SER A 104 9.45 -10.73 12.10
C SER A 104 8.85 -9.50 12.77
N LYS A 105 8.64 -9.54 14.09
CA LYS A 105 8.21 -8.34 14.84
C LYS A 105 9.13 -7.14 14.60
N GLN A 106 10.44 -7.36 14.67
CA GLN A 106 11.42 -6.28 14.51
C GLN A 106 11.41 -5.72 13.09
N SER A 107 11.39 -6.58 12.07
CA SER A 107 11.41 -6.12 10.69
C SER A 107 10.11 -5.40 10.29
N LEU A 108 8.96 -5.78 10.87
CA LEU A 108 7.71 -5.01 10.75
C LEU A 108 7.87 -3.59 11.33
N LEU A 109 8.38 -3.48 12.57
CA LEU A 109 8.66 -2.19 13.19
C LEU A 109 9.67 -1.36 12.40
N ASP A 110 10.68 -2.00 11.81
CA ASP A 110 11.68 -1.35 10.99
C ASP A 110 11.07 -0.76 9.70
N VAL A 111 10.09 -1.41 9.08
CA VAL A 111 9.35 -0.85 7.93
C VAL A 111 8.47 0.33 8.35
N PHE A 112 7.77 0.22 9.48
CA PHE A 112 6.96 1.34 10.00
C PHE A 112 7.82 2.56 10.35
N ALA A 113 8.97 2.32 11.00
CA ALA A 113 9.95 3.36 11.33
C ALA A 113 10.72 3.87 10.11
N GLY A 114 10.61 3.19 8.97
CA GLY A 114 11.28 3.61 7.76
C GLY A 114 12.79 3.41 7.77
N THR A 115 13.26 2.36 8.46
CA THR A 115 14.69 2.00 8.52
C THR A 115 15.06 0.87 7.59
N ILE A 116 14.07 0.20 6.97
CA ILE A 116 14.24 -0.73 5.85
C ILE A 116 13.14 -0.53 4.82
N PRO A 117 13.41 -0.77 3.53
CA PRO A 117 12.44 -0.48 2.47
C PRO A 117 11.36 -1.55 2.28
N VAL A 118 11.67 -2.82 2.54
CA VAL A 118 10.81 -3.92 2.10
C VAL A 118 10.99 -5.18 2.94
N LEU A 119 9.87 -5.86 3.23
CA LEU A 119 9.85 -7.26 3.67
C LEU A 119 9.44 -8.17 2.53
N ARG A 120 9.96 -9.39 2.54
CA ARG A 120 9.56 -10.44 1.61
C ARG A 120 9.28 -11.72 2.38
N GLN A 121 8.13 -12.31 2.10
CA GLN A 121 7.80 -13.67 2.50
C GLN A 121 7.81 -14.53 1.25
N LYS A 122 8.84 -15.37 1.15
CA LYS A 122 9.02 -16.28 0.03
C LYS A 122 7.98 -17.39 0.08
N GLU A 123 7.51 -17.80 -1.10
CA GLU A 123 6.61 -18.94 -1.27
C GLU A 123 5.34 -18.81 -0.42
N PHE A 124 4.81 -17.57 -0.31
CA PHE A 124 3.57 -17.31 0.42
C PHE A 124 2.38 -18.00 -0.26
N LEU A 125 2.40 -18.01 -1.60
CA LEU A 125 1.67 -18.93 -2.45
C LEU A 125 2.67 -19.79 -3.21
N SER A 126 2.38 -21.08 -3.33
CA SER A 126 3.10 -21.97 -4.23
C SER A 126 2.82 -21.64 -5.70
N ARG A 127 3.71 -22.05 -6.60
CA ARG A 127 3.50 -21.89 -8.06
C ARG A 127 2.19 -22.52 -8.54
N GLN A 128 1.80 -23.65 -7.95
CA GLN A 128 0.55 -24.33 -8.30
C GLN A 128 -0.68 -23.56 -7.80
N GLU A 129 -0.60 -22.94 -6.63
CA GLU A 129 -1.66 -22.06 -6.14
C GLU A 129 -1.82 -20.85 -7.06
N CYS A 130 -0.71 -20.18 -7.40
CA CYS A 130 -0.73 -19.07 -8.35
C CYS A 130 -1.39 -19.45 -9.68
N ALA A 131 -0.97 -20.56 -10.31
CA ALA A 131 -1.54 -21.01 -11.58
C ALA A 131 -3.05 -21.25 -11.48
N ARG A 132 -3.50 -22.00 -10.46
CA ARG A 132 -4.94 -22.27 -10.28
C ARG A 132 -5.74 -21.00 -9.99
N MET A 133 -5.15 -20.05 -9.25
CA MET A 133 -5.80 -18.77 -8.99
C MET A 133 -5.96 -17.94 -10.25
N VAL A 134 -4.97 -17.98 -11.15
CA VAL A 134 -5.07 -17.35 -12.49
C VAL A 134 -6.15 -18.02 -13.32
N ASP A 135 -6.26 -19.35 -13.34
CA ASP A 135 -7.34 -20.06 -14.05
C ASP A 135 -8.73 -19.65 -13.54
N VAL A 136 -8.88 -19.52 -12.22
CA VAL A 136 -10.14 -19.04 -11.60
C VAL A 136 -10.41 -17.59 -11.99
N LEU A 137 -9.39 -16.72 -11.97
CA LEU A 137 -9.49 -15.32 -12.35
C LEU A 137 -9.88 -15.16 -13.82
N GLU A 138 -9.26 -15.90 -14.75
CA GLU A 138 -9.56 -15.85 -16.19
C GLU A 138 -10.98 -16.35 -16.51
N SER A 139 -11.46 -17.34 -15.74
CA SER A 139 -12.84 -17.83 -15.86
C SER A 139 -13.86 -16.96 -15.12
N HIS A 140 -13.42 -16.07 -14.24
CA HIS A 140 -14.31 -15.21 -13.47
C HIS A 140 -14.83 -14.09 -14.36
N LYS A 141 -16.15 -14.07 -14.54
CA LYS A 141 -16.82 -13.02 -15.30
C LYS A 141 -16.84 -11.74 -14.46
N ILE A 142 -15.76 -10.96 -14.53
CA ILE A 142 -15.77 -9.61 -14.03
C ILE A 142 -16.71 -8.84 -14.95
N ALA A 143 -17.89 -8.46 -14.45
CA ALA A 143 -18.78 -7.59 -15.20
C ALA A 143 -17.96 -6.36 -15.60
N SER A 144 -17.73 -6.18 -16.90
CA SER A 144 -17.05 -5.01 -17.44
C SER A 144 -17.78 -3.79 -16.90
N THR A 145 -17.22 -3.15 -15.87
CA THR A 145 -17.75 -1.93 -15.32
C THR A 145 -17.76 -0.95 -16.47
N THR A 146 -18.95 -0.64 -16.98
CA THR A 146 -19.19 0.49 -17.86
C THR A 146 -18.41 1.66 -17.28
N LEU A 147 -17.50 2.24 -18.07
CA LEU A 147 -16.84 3.50 -17.77
C LEU A 147 -17.93 4.52 -17.40
N SER A 148 -18.22 4.65 -16.11
CA SER A 148 -18.85 5.85 -15.62
C SER A 148 -17.79 6.93 -15.83
N THR A 149 -18.19 8.06 -16.42
CA THR A 149 -17.33 9.18 -16.83
C THR A 149 -16.48 9.79 -15.69
N TYR A 150 -16.56 9.27 -14.47
CA TYR A 150 -16.01 9.86 -13.25
C TYR A 150 -15.19 8.93 -12.36
N GLY A 151 -14.96 7.68 -12.76
CA GLY A 151 -14.12 6.76 -11.99
C GLY A 151 -14.56 5.31 -12.15
N LEU A 152 -13.60 4.41 -12.14
CA LEU A 152 -13.83 2.97 -12.09
C LEU A 152 -14.46 2.64 -10.74
N GLU A 153 -15.79 2.59 -10.70
CA GLU A 153 -16.51 1.98 -9.58
C GLU A 153 -16.34 0.46 -9.73
N TRP A 154 -15.23 -0.07 -9.21
CA TRP A 154 -15.08 -1.51 -9.08
C TRP A 154 -16.21 -1.99 -8.18
N ASP A 155 -17.02 -2.91 -8.69
CA ASP A 155 -18.04 -3.53 -7.87
C ASP A 155 -17.34 -4.37 -6.79
N VAL A 156 -17.35 -3.84 -5.57
CA VAL A 156 -16.77 -4.50 -4.40
C VAL A 156 -17.34 -5.91 -4.24
N SER A 157 -18.58 -6.16 -4.70
CA SER A 157 -19.19 -7.49 -4.65
C SER A 157 -18.53 -8.49 -5.63
N GLU A 158 -18.08 -8.05 -6.80
CA GLU A 158 -17.32 -8.90 -7.74
C GLU A 158 -15.96 -9.27 -7.16
N ALA A 159 -15.29 -8.31 -6.51
CA ALA A 159 -14.02 -8.56 -5.85
C ALA A 159 -14.17 -9.54 -4.67
N TYR A 160 -15.26 -9.45 -3.91
CA TYR A 160 -15.63 -10.47 -2.90
C TYR A 160 -15.93 -11.82 -3.55
N SER A 161 -16.70 -11.86 -4.63
CA SER A 161 -17.06 -13.10 -5.31
C SER A 161 -15.83 -13.86 -5.79
N LEU A 162 -14.83 -13.16 -6.32
CA LEU A 162 -13.57 -13.79 -6.72
C LEU A 162 -12.77 -14.35 -5.52
N GLN A 163 -12.69 -13.61 -4.41
CA GLN A 163 -12.07 -14.13 -3.20
C GLN A 163 -12.82 -15.36 -2.66
N ASP A 164 -14.14 -15.35 -2.71
CA ASP A 164 -14.98 -16.50 -2.34
C ASP A 164 -14.74 -17.69 -3.25
N ARG A 165 -14.54 -17.49 -4.56
CA ARG A 165 -14.17 -18.57 -5.48
C ARG A 165 -12.81 -19.17 -5.15
N TRP A 166 -11.77 -18.36 -4.95
CA TRP A 166 -10.46 -18.87 -4.52
C TRP A 166 -10.54 -19.65 -3.20
N LYS A 167 -11.35 -19.18 -2.26
CA LYS A 167 -11.58 -19.89 -1.00
C LYS A 167 -12.31 -21.20 -1.17
N ASN A 168 -13.45 -21.18 -1.86
CA ASN A 168 -14.37 -22.32 -1.94
C ASN A 168 -13.92 -23.38 -2.96
N GLU A 169 -13.34 -22.98 -4.09
CA GLU A 169 -12.89 -23.88 -5.15
C GLU A 169 -11.46 -24.38 -4.93
N LEU A 170 -10.57 -23.53 -4.41
CA LEU A 170 -9.13 -23.85 -4.30
C LEU A 170 -8.65 -24.06 -2.86
N GLY A 171 -9.45 -23.70 -1.86
CA GLY A 171 -9.02 -23.71 -0.46
C GLY A 171 -8.01 -22.60 -0.13
N ILE A 172 -7.98 -21.52 -0.92
CA ILE A 172 -7.00 -20.44 -0.79
C ILE A 172 -7.68 -19.19 -0.25
N ASP A 173 -7.49 -18.92 1.04
CA ASP A 173 -7.94 -17.69 1.72
C ASP A 173 -6.73 -16.78 1.99
N ILE A 174 -6.43 -15.87 1.05
CA ILE A 174 -5.26 -14.97 1.13
C ILE A 174 -5.32 -14.08 2.37
N VAL A 175 -6.48 -13.46 2.61
CA VAL A 175 -6.66 -12.51 3.72
C VAL A 175 -6.45 -13.23 5.05
N HIS A 176 -6.99 -14.45 5.20
CA HIS A 176 -6.75 -15.26 6.39
C HIS A 176 -5.27 -15.62 6.56
N ARG A 177 -4.57 -16.04 5.49
CA ARG A 177 -3.13 -16.34 5.54
C ARG A 177 -2.31 -15.12 5.95
N ILE A 178 -2.66 -13.94 5.45
CA ILE A 178 -2.02 -12.67 5.83
C ILE A 178 -2.23 -12.39 7.32
N ILE A 179 -3.49 -12.48 7.81
CA ILE A 179 -3.82 -12.29 9.23
C ILE A 179 -3.00 -13.24 10.10
N GLN A 180 -2.98 -14.54 9.77
CA GLN A 180 -2.18 -15.53 10.50
C GLN A 180 -0.69 -15.20 10.47
N SER A 181 -0.17 -14.74 9.34
CA SER A 181 1.24 -14.37 9.20
C SER A 181 1.61 -13.22 10.14
N LEU A 182 0.81 -12.15 10.15
CA LEU A 182 1.01 -11.00 11.03
C LEU A 182 0.85 -11.39 12.52
N GLN A 183 -0.14 -12.21 12.86
CA GLN A 183 -0.34 -12.73 14.23
C GLN A 183 0.89 -13.52 14.69
N ARG A 184 1.38 -14.47 13.88
CA ARG A 184 2.59 -15.25 14.19
C ARG A 184 3.82 -14.36 14.34
N ALA A 185 3.98 -13.35 13.48
CA ALA A 185 5.16 -12.49 13.50
C ALA A 185 5.16 -11.52 14.69
N THR A 186 4.00 -11.06 15.14
CA THR A 186 3.88 -9.98 16.14
C THR A 186 3.47 -10.47 17.52
N GLY A 187 2.77 -11.61 17.61
CA GLY A 187 2.06 -12.07 18.80
C GLY A 187 0.81 -11.25 19.12
N MET A 188 0.35 -10.41 18.21
CA MET A 188 -0.72 -9.44 18.45
C MET A 188 -2.01 -9.85 17.73
N ALA A 189 -3.15 -9.40 18.24
CA ALA A 189 -4.42 -9.59 17.57
C ALA A 189 -4.43 -8.82 16.24
N VAL A 190 -4.84 -9.49 15.18
CA VAL A 190 -4.97 -8.93 13.83
C VAL A 190 -6.37 -9.26 13.34
N ARG A 191 -7.04 -8.26 12.78
CA ARG A 191 -8.39 -8.38 12.21
C ARG A 191 -8.49 -7.57 10.91
N ARG A 192 -9.54 -7.84 10.13
CA ARG A 192 -10.00 -6.87 9.13
C ARG A 192 -10.47 -5.60 9.84
N ALA A 193 -10.14 -4.45 9.26
CA ALA A 193 -10.71 -3.19 9.69
C ALA A 193 -12.24 -3.22 9.48
N ARG A 194 -13.00 -2.42 10.23
CA ARG A 194 -14.44 -2.29 10.06
C ARG A 194 -14.88 -0.83 10.15
N GLU A 195 -16.01 -0.49 9.56
CA GLU A 195 -16.71 0.78 9.77
C GLU A 195 -18.12 0.44 10.25
N ALA A 196 -18.42 0.77 11.50
CA ALA A 196 -19.59 0.25 12.21
C ALA A 196 -19.69 -1.29 12.09
N ASP A 197 -20.74 -1.79 11.44
CA ASP A 197 -21.03 -3.22 11.29
C ASP A 197 -20.50 -3.82 9.97
N GLN A 198 -19.75 -3.06 9.17
CA GLN A 198 -19.25 -3.49 7.87
C GLN A 198 -17.74 -3.66 7.87
N ASP A 199 -17.24 -4.81 7.42
CA ASP A 199 -15.82 -5.03 7.20
C ASP A 199 -15.34 -4.26 5.96
N TYR A 200 -14.16 -3.64 6.06
CA TYR A 200 -13.49 -3.13 4.87
C TYR A 200 -13.05 -4.30 3.97
N PHE A 201 -13.09 -4.05 2.67
CA PHE A 201 -12.53 -4.97 1.71
C PHE A 201 -11.00 -5.02 1.82
N ALA A 202 -10.45 -6.22 1.82
CA ALA A 202 -9.07 -6.49 2.24
C ALA A 202 -8.22 -7.14 1.13
N GLY A 203 -8.37 -6.72 -0.13
CA GLY A 203 -7.45 -7.13 -1.19
C GLY A 203 -7.95 -6.86 -2.60
N VAL A 204 -7.21 -6.08 -3.38
CA VAL A 204 -7.57 -5.70 -4.76
C VAL A 204 -6.73 -6.49 -5.75
N ILE A 205 -7.35 -6.98 -6.82
CA ILE A 205 -6.62 -7.50 -7.98
C ILE A 205 -6.43 -6.37 -8.98
N ARG A 206 -5.20 -6.20 -9.45
CA ARG A 206 -4.85 -5.11 -10.36
C ARG A 206 -4.32 -5.69 -11.67
N ALA A 207 -5.06 -5.47 -12.75
CA ALA A 207 -4.56 -5.68 -14.10
C ALA A 207 -4.04 -4.37 -14.70
N ILE A 208 -2.71 -4.26 -14.78
CA ILE A 208 -2.04 -3.00 -15.09
C ILE A 208 -1.23 -3.13 -16.37
N ASP A 209 -1.62 -2.40 -17.41
CA ASP A 209 -0.97 -2.37 -18.72
C ASP A 209 0.03 -1.20 -18.90
N SER A 210 -0.11 -0.14 -18.12
CA SER A 210 0.58 1.14 -18.36
C SER A 210 1.52 1.57 -17.22
N GLY A 211 1.63 0.77 -16.17
CA GLY A 211 2.34 1.12 -14.93
C GLY A 211 1.48 1.99 -14.02
N ILE A 212 1.94 2.21 -12.79
CA ILE A 212 1.30 3.17 -11.87
C ILE A 212 2.33 4.26 -11.60
N GLN A 213 1.91 5.51 -11.78
CA GLN A 213 2.76 6.67 -11.54
C GLN A 213 3.11 6.82 -10.05
N ILE A 214 4.04 7.72 -9.74
CA ILE A 214 4.44 7.97 -8.35
C ILE A 214 3.22 8.42 -7.54
N HIS A 215 2.87 7.67 -6.51
CA HIS A 215 1.75 7.94 -5.60
C HIS A 215 2.14 7.53 -4.17
N THR A 216 1.24 7.79 -3.23
CA THR A 216 1.38 7.47 -1.82
C THR A 216 0.00 7.04 -1.32
N ASP A 217 -0.10 5.92 -0.61
CA ASP A 217 -1.35 5.52 0.03
C ASP A 217 -1.23 5.78 1.53
N TYR A 218 -1.98 6.72 2.08
CA TYR A 218 -1.93 6.99 3.52
C TYR A 218 -3.33 7.29 4.07
N ALA A 219 -3.95 6.25 4.62
CA ALA A 219 -5.30 6.28 5.15
C ALA A 219 -5.53 7.34 6.22
N PRO A 220 -4.58 7.66 7.14
CA PRO A 220 -4.78 8.77 8.08
C PRO A 220 -5.02 10.13 7.43
N PHE A 221 -4.49 10.34 6.22
CA PHE A 221 -4.74 11.57 5.48
C PHE A 221 -5.99 11.48 4.61
N GLU A 222 -6.14 10.40 3.84
CA GLU A 222 -7.23 10.27 2.86
C GLU A 222 -8.57 9.85 3.49
N GLY A 223 -8.52 9.03 4.54
CA GLY A 223 -9.66 8.51 5.28
C GLY A 223 -10.01 9.35 6.51
N LYS A 224 -9.77 10.66 6.50
CA LYS A 224 -10.04 11.53 7.66
C LYS A 224 -11.52 11.41 8.09
N GLY A 225 -11.72 11.00 9.33
CA GLY A 225 -13.05 10.79 9.93
C GLY A 225 -13.59 9.36 9.80
N TRP A 226 -12.83 8.43 9.22
CA TRP A 226 -13.17 7.01 9.11
C TRP A 226 -12.33 6.20 10.11
N GLU A 227 -12.70 4.95 10.41
CA GLU A 227 -11.94 4.10 11.35
C GLU A 227 -10.47 3.97 10.95
N ILE A 228 -10.21 3.67 9.68
CA ILE A 228 -8.86 3.54 9.12
C ILE A 228 -8.06 4.85 9.09
N GLY A 229 -8.73 5.99 9.21
CA GLY A 229 -8.07 7.28 9.38
C GLY A 229 -7.37 7.46 10.74
N ARG A 230 -7.64 6.55 11.69
CA ARG A 230 -7.09 6.59 13.06
C ARG A 230 -5.88 5.68 13.26
N ILE A 231 -5.45 4.94 12.22
CA ILE A 231 -4.27 4.09 12.32
C ILE A 231 -3.01 4.93 12.54
N VAL A 232 -2.08 4.43 13.36
CA VAL A 232 -0.80 5.12 13.64
C VAL A 232 0.29 4.75 12.64
N ALA A 233 0.10 3.65 11.92
CA ALA A 233 1.05 3.14 10.94
C ALA A 233 0.29 2.34 9.87
N GLN A 234 0.84 2.30 8.65
CA GLN A 234 0.27 1.59 7.51
C GLN A 234 1.37 0.83 6.77
N MET A 235 1.02 -0.34 6.24
CA MET A 235 1.83 -1.10 5.30
C MET A 235 0.97 -1.52 4.12
N SER A 236 1.53 -1.47 2.93
CA SER A 236 0.96 -2.06 1.73
C SER A 236 1.60 -3.42 1.48
N TRP A 237 0.84 -4.31 0.87
CA TRP A 237 1.31 -5.63 0.50
C TRP A 237 0.85 -6.01 -0.90
N ASN A 238 1.70 -6.76 -1.60
CA ASN A 238 1.43 -7.24 -2.96
C ASN A 238 1.89 -8.69 -3.12
N ILE A 239 1.15 -9.44 -3.93
CA ILE A 239 1.52 -10.76 -4.43
C ILE A 239 1.39 -10.72 -5.94
N LEU A 240 2.41 -11.16 -6.67
CA LEU A 240 2.31 -11.36 -8.11
C LEU A 240 1.78 -12.78 -8.37
N LEU A 241 0.74 -12.94 -9.18
CA LEU A 241 0.20 -14.26 -9.47
C LEU A 241 0.88 -14.89 -10.68
N ASN A 242 1.07 -14.15 -11.77
CA ASN A 242 1.71 -14.66 -12.99
C ASN A 242 3.03 -13.93 -13.32
N PRO A 243 4.03 -14.62 -13.89
CA PRO A 243 5.26 -13.96 -14.32
C PRO A 243 4.95 -12.98 -15.46
N VAL A 244 5.48 -11.77 -15.35
CA VAL A 244 5.36 -10.73 -16.36
C VAL A 244 6.73 -10.08 -16.59
N PRO A 245 7.07 -9.68 -17.83
CA PRO A 245 8.19 -8.78 -18.03
C PRO A 245 7.92 -7.47 -17.27
N GLY A 246 8.92 -6.93 -16.57
CA GLY A 246 8.76 -5.69 -15.80
C GLY A 246 7.92 -5.91 -14.54
N GLY A 247 7.06 -4.95 -14.18
CA GLY A 247 6.29 -5.04 -12.92
C GLY A 247 7.04 -4.57 -11.69
N ASP A 248 8.27 -4.09 -11.86
CA ASP A 248 9.12 -3.60 -10.77
C ASP A 248 8.42 -2.48 -9.98
N THR A 249 8.47 -2.60 -8.65
CA THR A 249 8.03 -1.54 -7.73
C THR A 249 9.24 -0.76 -7.26
N PHE A 250 9.18 0.56 -7.36
CA PHE A 250 10.20 1.47 -6.89
C PHE A 250 9.73 2.06 -5.58
N VAL A 251 10.45 1.78 -4.51
CA VAL A 251 10.23 2.38 -3.19
C VAL A 251 11.32 3.42 -3.00
N PHE A 252 10.96 4.68 -2.80
CA PHE A 252 11.92 5.77 -2.60
C PHE A 252 12.14 6.02 -1.11
N ASP A 253 13.38 6.27 -0.69
CA ASP A 253 13.74 6.67 0.67
C ASP A 253 13.38 8.14 0.91
N ARG A 254 12.08 8.41 0.84
CA ARG A 254 11.50 9.73 0.99
C ARG A 254 10.06 9.56 1.47
N GLN A 255 9.87 9.78 2.75
CA GLN A 255 8.54 9.79 3.33
C GLN A 255 7.76 11.02 2.85
N TRP A 256 6.52 10.81 2.41
CA TRP A 256 5.60 11.85 2.02
C TRP A 256 5.15 12.70 3.22
N GLN A 257 5.11 14.01 2.99
CA GLN A 257 4.84 15.05 3.96
C GLN A 257 3.59 15.84 3.56
N ALA A 258 2.46 15.45 4.13
CA ALA A 258 1.20 16.13 3.91
C ALA A 258 1.03 17.34 4.84
N PRO A 259 0.41 18.44 4.40
CA PRO A 259 -0.12 18.67 3.04
C PRO A 259 0.90 19.26 2.05
N GLN A 260 2.15 19.53 2.47
CA GLN A 260 3.13 20.28 1.67
C GLN A 260 3.42 19.59 0.33
N ASP A 261 3.55 18.27 0.32
CA ASP A 261 3.83 17.51 -0.89
C ASP A 261 2.67 17.55 -1.89
N ASP A 262 1.42 17.55 -1.39
CA ASP A 262 0.24 17.66 -2.25
C ASP A 262 0.20 19.00 -2.97
N LEU A 263 0.48 20.08 -2.24
CA LEU A 263 0.50 21.43 -2.81
C LEU A 263 1.66 21.63 -3.79
N SER A 264 2.79 20.97 -3.56
CA SER A 264 4.02 21.21 -4.33
C SER A 264 4.15 20.29 -5.55
N TRP A 265 3.69 19.06 -5.44
CA TRP A 265 4.06 17.99 -6.37
C TRP A 265 2.88 17.24 -6.97
N ARG A 266 1.65 17.34 -6.43
CA ARG A 266 0.51 16.61 -6.99
C ARG A 266 0.22 17.12 -8.40
N LYS A 267 0.03 16.20 -9.34
CA LYS A 267 -0.33 16.52 -10.72
C LYS A 267 -1.79 16.99 -10.79
N ASP A 268 -2.06 17.89 -11.74
CA ASP A 268 -3.44 18.22 -12.10
C ASP A 268 -4.17 17.01 -12.69
N PHE A 269 -3.44 16.17 -13.45
CA PHE A 269 -3.94 14.91 -13.97
C PHE A 269 -2.80 13.90 -14.24
N PRO A 270 -2.97 12.61 -13.86
CA PRO A 270 -4.02 12.12 -12.97
C PRO A 270 -3.77 12.60 -11.53
N LYS A 271 -4.84 12.95 -10.80
CA LYS A 271 -4.74 13.58 -9.46
C LYS A 271 -4.14 12.69 -8.38
N TYR A 272 -4.16 11.37 -8.55
CA TYR A 272 -3.56 10.44 -7.61
C TYR A 272 -2.02 10.44 -7.68
N ALA A 273 -1.44 11.02 -8.73
CA ALA A 273 -0.01 10.95 -9.02
C ALA A 273 0.73 12.24 -8.69
N TYR A 274 2.01 12.11 -8.35
CA TYR A 274 2.95 13.20 -8.14
C TYR A 274 3.90 13.38 -9.32
N ASP A 275 4.45 14.58 -9.44
CA ASP A 275 5.53 14.94 -10.35
C ASP A 275 6.82 14.17 -9.99
N PRO A 276 7.52 13.55 -10.95
CA PRO A 276 8.73 12.76 -10.68
C PRO A 276 9.86 13.54 -10.02
N ARG A 277 9.90 14.87 -10.18
CA ARG A 277 10.89 15.73 -9.52
C ARG A 277 10.80 15.63 -7.99
N MET A 278 9.67 15.22 -7.44
CA MET A 278 9.48 14.98 -6.01
C MET A 278 10.51 14.00 -5.42
N VAL A 279 10.98 13.03 -6.21
CA VAL A 279 11.91 11.97 -5.78
C VAL A 279 13.30 12.07 -6.43
N GLU A 280 13.59 13.20 -7.08
CA GLU A 280 14.89 13.42 -7.73
C GLU A 280 16.01 13.44 -6.68
N GLY A 281 17.10 12.71 -6.97
CA GLY A 281 18.23 12.58 -6.04
C GLY A 281 18.00 11.61 -4.88
N CYS A 282 16.78 11.13 -4.64
CA CYS A 282 16.49 10.17 -3.58
C CYS A 282 17.16 8.82 -3.82
N VAL A 283 17.50 8.14 -2.73
CA VAL A 283 17.83 6.72 -2.73
C VAL A 283 16.54 5.93 -2.98
N PHE A 284 16.63 4.82 -3.71
CA PHE A 284 15.46 3.96 -3.94
C PHE A 284 15.84 2.47 -3.96
N LYS A 285 14.85 1.64 -3.68
CA LYS A 285 14.90 0.18 -3.79
C LYS A 285 13.99 -0.25 -4.93
N VAL A 286 14.55 -0.99 -5.87
CA VAL A 286 13.76 -1.73 -6.86
C VAL A 286 13.38 -3.09 -6.27
N VAL A 287 12.08 -3.35 -6.20
CA VAL A 287 11.50 -4.63 -5.83
C VAL A 287 11.07 -5.32 -7.11
N LYS A 288 11.76 -6.41 -7.45
CA LYS A 288 11.43 -7.28 -8.58
C LYS A 288 10.53 -8.40 -8.09
N PRO A 289 9.21 -8.36 -8.38
CA PRO A 289 8.28 -9.32 -7.81
C PRO A 289 8.59 -10.73 -8.32
N THR A 290 8.50 -11.71 -7.42
CA THR A 290 8.54 -13.14 -7.76
C THR A 290 7.12 -13.70 -7.60
N PRO A 291 6.58 -14.46 -8.58
CA PRO A 291 5.25 -15.02 -8.45
C PRO A 291 5.09 -15.85 -7.18
N GLY A 292 4.01 -15.57 -6.44
CA GLY A 292 3.66 -16.21 -5.18
C GLY A 292 4.38 -15.68 -3.94
N ASP A 293 5.36 -14.79 -4.09
CA ASP A 293 5.97 -14.12 -2.94
C ASP A 293 5.13 -12.92 -2.50
N LEU A 294 5.05 -12.73 -1.19
CA LEU A 294 4.34 -11.60 -0.57
C LEU A 294 5.36 -10.54 -0.15
N TYR A 295 5.20 -9.34 -0.70
CA TYR A 295 6.04 -8.19 -0.41
C TYR A 295 5.30 -7.20 0.45
N TRP A 296 6.01 -6.58 1.39
CA TRP A 296 5.47 -5.53 2.26
C TRP A 296 6.35 -4.29 2.25
N PHE A 297 5.74 -3.11 2.23
CA PHE A 297 6.46 -1.83 2.28
C PHE A 297 5.59 -0.75 2.93
N ASN A 298 6.20 0.38 3.30
CA ASN A 298 5.52 1.53 3.87
C ASN A 298 4.97 2.42 2.74
N PRO A 299 3.64 2.54 2.56
CA PRO A 299 3.07 3.28 1.43
C PRO A 299 3.04 4.79 1.64
N ARG A 300 3.42 5.26 2.83
CA ARG A 300 3.72 6.68 3.05
C ARG A 300 5.02 7.10 2.35
N TRP A 301 5.80 6.15 1.87
CA TRP A 301 6.96 6.45 1.05
C TRP A 301 6.53 6.55 -0.39
N ALA A 302 7.05 7.55 -1.11
CA ALA A 302 6.74 7.69 -2.52
C ALA A 302 7.06 6.38 -3.24
N GLN A 303 6.10 5.87 -4.01
CA GLN A 303 6.23 4.59 -4.69
C GLN A 303 5.70 4.68 -6.12
N SER A 304 6.30 3.94 -7.04
CA SER A 304 5.80 3.80 -8.41
C SER A 304 5.99 2.38 -8.95
N TYR A 305 5.24 2.04 -10.00
CA TYR A 305 5.36 0.76 -10.69
C TYR A 305 5.81 1.02 -12.12
N CYS A 306 6.87 0.35 -12.55
CA CYS A 306 7.38 0.51 -13.90
C CYS A 306 6.41 0.00 -14.98
N HIS A 307 6.53 0.64 -16.14
CA HIS A 307 5.78 0.37 -17.36
C HIS A 307 6.09 -1.01 -17.93
N ASN A 308 5.08 -1.72 -18.46
CA ASN A 308 5.28 -2.74 -19.50
C ASN A 308 3.97 -3.12 -20.19
N ALA A 309 4.07 -3.40 -21.50
CA ALA A 309 2.97 -3.49 -22.47
C ALA A 309 2.10 -4.78 -22.43
N GLN A 310 2.00 -5.47 -21.30
CA GLN A 310 1.19 -6.70 -21.15
C GLN A 310 0.38 -6.66 -19.84
N PRO A 311 -0.87 -7.15 -19.83
CA PRO A 311 -1.70 -7.18 -18.63
C PRO A 311 -1.07 -8.03 -17.51
N ARG A 312 -1.17 -7.52 -16.28
CA ARG A 312 -0.65 -8.13 -15.04
C ARG A 312 -1.78 -8.75 -14.24
N TYR A 313 -1.52 -9.75 -13.39
CA TYR A 313 -2.47 -10.19 -12.36
C TYR A 313 -1.77 -10.47 -11.03
#